data_AF-A0A2N2R789-F1
#
_entry.id   AF-A0A2N2R789-F1
#
_cell.length_a   1.000
_cell.length_b   1.000
_cell.length_c   1.000
_cell.angle_alpha   90.00
_cell.angle_beta   90.00
_cell.angle_gamma   90.00
#
_symmetry.space_group_name_H-M   'P 1'
#
loop_
_entity.id
_entity.type
_entity.pdbx_description
1 polymer ?
#
loop_
_entity_poly.entity_id
_entity_poly.type
_entity_poly.pdbx_seq_one_letter_code
_entity_poly.pdbx_strand_id
1 'polypeptide(L)'
;MSMYDHIRCEVPLPDGFEGEPLFQTQDFERVLATHAIREDGLYLDDGHYETVPKAERPHPDAEEGTLEELKGSLRWVPNLVLHPETHGVFNFYGKDAAGKQHGYEAKFMDGELIGIKVQLDPPKPDVPDTELG
;
A
#
# COMPACT_ATOMS: atom_id res chain seq x y z
N MET A 1 -2.43 -6.52 -17.08
CA MET A 1 -2.04 -6.16 -15.70
C MET A 1 -2.71 -4.83 -15.41
N SER A 2 -3.70 -4.80 -14.51
CA SER A 2 -4.26 -3.54 -14.03
C SER A 2 -3.20 -2.86 -13.16
N MET A 3 -2.95 -1.57 -13.40
CA MET A 3 -2.00 -0.76 -12.67
C MET A 3 -2.78 -0.03 -11.58
N TYR A 4 -2.41 -0.26 -10.32
CA TYR A 4 -3.04 0.35 -9.15
C TYR A 4 -1.96 0.84 -8.20
N ASP A 5 -2.28 1.90 -7.48
CA ASP A 5 -1.45 2.35 -6.37
C ASP A 5 -1.86 1.60 -5.10
N HIS A 6 -0.98 1.60 -4.12
CA HIS A 6 -1.22 0.95 -2.84
C HIS A 6 -1.52 1.98 -1.75
N ILE A 7 -2.39 1.60 -0.81
CA ILE A 7 -2.68 2.36 0.39
C ILE A 7 -2.30 1.52 1.62
N ARG A 8 -1.43 2.08 2.46
CA ARG A 8 -1.23 1.65 3.84
C ARG A 8 -2.08 2.54 4.74
N CYS A 9 -3.10 1.98 5.39
CA CYS A 9 -3.90 2.73 6.36
C CYS A 9 -3.34 2.52 7.76
N GLU A 10 -2.89 3.58 8.42
CA GLU A 10 -2.37 3.55 9.79
C GLU A 10 -3.40 3.99 10.84
N VAL A 11 -4.61 4.36 10.38
CA VAL A 11 -5.73 4.78 11.21
C VAL A 11 -6.69 3.59 11.42
N PRO A 12 -7.30 3.42 12.61
CA PRO A 12 -8.28 2.37 12.84
C PRO A 12 -9.43 2.41 11.84
N LEU A 13 -9.73 1.24 11.25
CA LEU A 13 -10.78 1.11 10.26
C LEU A 13 -12.16 1.01 10.93
N PRO A 14 -13.22 1.57 10.31
CA PRO A 14 -14.55 1.68 10.92
C PRO A 14 -15.26 0.34 11.18
N ASP A 15 -14.83 -0.75 10.53
CA ASP A 15 -15.33 -2.11 10.76
C ASP A 15 -14.49 -2.91 11.78
N GLY A 16 -13.50 -2.28 12.42
CA GLY A 16 -12.62 -2.91 13.41
C GLY A 16 -11.66 -3.93 12.81
N PHE A 17 -11.41 -3.85 11.50
CA PHE A 17 -10.46 -4.71 10.83
C PHE A 17 -9.02 -4.32 11.22
N GLU A 18 -8.26 -5.27 11.78
CA GLU A 18 -6.90 -5.07 12.33
C GLU A 18 -5.80 -5.87 11.62
N GLY A 19 -6.12 -6.60 10.54
CA GLY A 19 -5.11 -7.36 9.79
C GLY A 19 -4.15 -6.45 9.01
N GLU A 20 -3.17 -7.03 8.31
CA GLU A 20 -2.32 -6.31 7.34
C GLU A 20 -2.85 -6.45 5.90
N PRO A 21 -3.69 -5.52 5.42
CA PRO A 21 -4.02 -5.37 4.03
C PRO A 21 -3.22 -4.18 3.52
N LEU A 22 -2.27 -4.47 2.64
CA LEU A 22 -1.88 -3.49 1.66
C LEU A 22 -3.08 -3.33 0.72
N PHE A 23 -3.80 -2.22 0.86
CA PHE A 23 -4.96 -1.93 0.04
C PHE A 23 -4.52 -1.44 -1.34
N GLN A 24 -5.42 -1.53 -2.32
CA GLN A 24 -5.26 -1.02 -3.67
C GLN A 24 -6.20 0.16 -3.87
N THR A 25 -5.79 1.11 -4.71
CA THR A 25 -6.62 2.20 -5.19
C THR A 25 -6.37 2.44 -6.68
N GLN A 26 -7.42 2.88 -7.37
CA GLN A 26 -7.37 3.28 -8.77
C GLN A 26 -7.67 4.77 -8.96
N ASP A 27 -7.83 5.52 -7.87
CA ASP A 27 -8.28 6.91 -7.89
C ASP A 27 -7.13 7.91 -8.09
N PHE A 28 -5.87 7.43 -8.08
CA PHE A 28 -4.66 8.20 -8.35
C PHE A 28 -4.11 7.96 -9.77
N GLU A 29 -2.88 8.42 -10.04
CA GLU A 29 -2.22 8.30 -11.34
C GLU A 29 -1.83 6.86 -11.71
N ARG A 30 -1.93 5.89 -10.78
CA ARG A 30 -1.69 4.46 -11.02
C ARG A 30 -0.26 4.19 -11.45
N VAL A 31 0.70 4.77 -10.75
CA VAL A 31 2.13 4.64 -11.06
C VAL A 31 2.85 3.58 -10.22
N LEU A 32 2.08 2.68 -9.58
CA LEU A 32 2.55 1.68 -8.62
C LEU A 32 3.18 2.32 -7.36
N ALA A 33 2.74 3.52 -7.03
CA ALA A 33 3.15 4.22 -5.81
C ALA A 33 2.49 3.60 -4.57
N THR A 34 3.15 3.75 -3.43
CA THR A 34 2.57 3.42 -2.13
C THR A 34 2.31 4.71 -1.38
N HIS A 35 1.07 4.90 -0.93
CA HIS A 35 0.67 6.02 -0.10
C HIS A 35 0.31 5.52 1.30
N ALA A 36 0.46 6.37 2.32
CA ALA A 36 0.05 6.09 3.69
C ALA A 36 -1.02 7.09 4.13
N ILE A 37 -2.15 6.58 4.62
CA ILE A 37 -3.18 7.37 5.29
C ILE A 37 -2.87 7.38 6.79
N ARG A 38 -2.72 8.57 7.35
CA ARG A 38 -2.47 8.83 8.77
C ARG A 38 -3.52 9.78 9.32
N GLU A 39 -3.55 9.94 10.64
CA GLU A 39 -4.50 10.85 11.31
C GLU A 39 -4.34 12.30 10.84
N ASP A 40 -3.12 12.69 10.46
CA ASP A 40 -2.72 14.04 10.07
C ASP A 40 -2.68 14.25 8.55
N GLY A 41 -2.99 13.25 7.73
CA GLY A 41 -3.10 13.43 6.29
C GLY A 41 -2.68 12.23 5.44
N LEU A 42 -2.49 12.51 4.15
CA LEU A 42 -2.05 11.56 3.14
C LEU A 42 -0.56 11.77 2.85
N TYR A 43 0.20 10.69 2.84
CA TYR A 43 1.63 10.68 2.57
C TYR A 43 1.95 9.81 1.35
N LEU A 44 2.88 10.23 0.51
CA LEU A 44 3.53 9.36 -0.47
C LEU A 44 4.80 8.77 0.15
N ASP A 45 4.97 7.45 0.05
CA ASP A 45 6.23 6.79 0.38
C ASP A 45 7.17 6.85 -0.82
N ASP A 46 7.94 7.93 -0.92
CA ASP A 46 8.99 8.15 -1.92
C ASP A 46 10.36 7.68 -1.39
N GLY A 47 10.34 6.55 -0.69
CA GLY A 47 11.52 5.91 -0.13
C GLY A 47 12.48 5.38 -1.18
N HIS A 48 13.58 4.79 -0.70
CA HIS A 48 14.59 4.18 -1.56
C HIS A 48 15.09 2.86 -0.98
N TYR A 49 15.67 2.03 -1.83
CA TYR A 49 16.36 0.83 -1.38
C TYR A 49 17.79 1.16 -0.98
N GLU A 50 18.21 0.63 0.17
CA GLU A 50 19.60 0.61 0.59
C GLU A 50 20.16 -0.80 0.61
N THR A 51 21.44 -0.92 0.33
CA THR A 51 22.16 -2.18 0.51
C THR A 51 22.34 -2.47 2.00
N VAL A 52 21.90 -3.64 2.43
CA VAL A 52 22.07 -4.12 3.79
C VAL A 52 23.49 -4.67 3.97
N PRO A 53 24.23 -4.27 5.02
CA PRO A 53 25.53 -4.85 5.32
C PRO A 53 25.46 -6.37 5.47
N LYS A 54 26.47 -7.10 4.95
CA LYS A 54 26.46 -8.58 4.94
C LYS A 54 26.23 -9.19 6.33
N ALA A 55 26.80 -8.60 7.38
CA ALA A 55 26.66 -9.04 8.76
C ALA A 55 25.22 -8.94 9.33
N GLU A 56 24.36 -8.10 8.74
CA GLU A 56 22.96 -7.92 9.16
C GLU A 56 21.98 -8.80 8.37
N ARG A 57 22.47 -9.52 7.34
CA ARG A 57 21.61 -10.33 6.45
C ARG A 57 21.24 -11.68 7.09
N PRO A 58 20.16 -12.34 6.64
CA PRO A 58 19.76 -13.66 7.13
C PRO A 58 20.84 -14.76 6.99
N HIS A 59 21.71 -14.65 5.96
CA HIS A 59 22.78 -15.61 5.69
C HIS A 59 24.12 -14.87 5.53
N PRO A 60 24.71 -14.37 6.64
CA PRO A 60 25.89 -13.52 6.59
C PRO A 60 27.15 -14.28 6.12
N ASP A 61 27.20 -15.60 6.32
CA ASP A 61 28.32 -16.46 5.96
C ASP A 61 28.13 -17.19 4.62
N ALA A 62 27.08 -16.85 3.85
CA ALA A 62 26.85 -17.45 2.55
C ALA A 62 28.02 -17.17 1.59
N GLU A 63 28.33 -18.19 0.78
CA GLU A 63 29.35 -18.11 -0.26
C GLU A 63 29.00 -17.01 -1.27
N GLU A 64 30.01 -16.27 -1.70
CA GLU A 64 29.84 -15.13 -2.59
C GLU A 64 29.30 -15.57 -3.97
N GLY A 65 28.33 -14.84 -4.50
CA GLY A 65 27.67 -15.14 -5.77
C GLY A 65 26.53 -16.16 -5.68
N THR A 66 26.17 -16.62 -4.48
CA THR A 66 25.01 -17.51 -4.29
C THR A 66 23.71 -16.73 -4.12
N LEU A 67 22.57 -17.36 -4.46
CA LEU A 67 21.25 -16.78 -4.16
C LEU A 67 21.04 -16.54 -2.66
N GLU A 68 21.64 -17.37 -1.80
CA GLU A 68 21.57 -17.21 -0.35
C GLU A 68 22.24 -15.92 0.13
N GLU A 69 23.36 -15.51 -0.47
CA GLU A 69 24.03 -14.24 -0.16
C GLU A 69 23.17 -13.01 -0.52
N LEU A 70 22.37 -13.12 -1.57
CA LEU A 70 21.53 -12.02 -2.06
C LEU A 70 20.26 -11.84 -1.21
N LYS A 71 19.84 -12.83 -0.43
CA LYS A 71 18.65 -12.73 0.42
C LYS A 71 18.83 -11.66 1.48
N GLY A 72 17.88 -10.72 1.53
CA GLY A 72 17.92 -9.59 2.46
C GLY A 72 19.04 -8.58 2.14
N SER A 73 19.62 -8.61 0.94
CA SER A 73 20.68 -7.67 0.54
C SER A 73 20.20 -6.23 0.33
N LEU A 74 18.88 -6.03 0.21
CA LEU A 74 18.25 -4.73 0.08
C LEU A 74 17.19 -4.57 1.18
N ARG A 75 17.08 -3.35 1.73
CA ARG A 75 15.98 -2.93 2.60
C ARG A 75 15.35 -1.66 2.03
N TRP A 76 14.02 -1.57 2.08
CA TRP A 76 13.33 -0.33 1.81
C TRP A 76 13.52 0.62 2.99
N VAL A 77 13.89 1.86 2.71
CA VAL A 77 13.98 2.95 3.68
C VAL A 77 12.86 3.92 3.34
N PRO A 78 11.78 3.97 4.14
CA PRO A 78 10.62 4.79 3.81
C PRO A 78 10.95 6.28 3.91
N ASN A 79 10.41 7.06 3.00
CA ASN A 79 10.48 8.51 3.01
C ASN A 79 9.07 9.06 2.78
N LEU A 80 8.39 9.39 3.88
CA LEU A 80 6.99 9.78 3.85
C LEU A 80 6.86 11.29 3.63
N VAL A 81 6.41 11.65 2.44
CA VAL A 81 6.19 13.04 2.02
C VAL A 81 4.71 13.38 2.15
N LEU A 82 4.38 14.34 3.01
CA LEU A 82 3.01 14.81 3.19
C LEU A 82 2.49 15.50 1.91
N HIS A 83 1.24 15.23 1.56
CA HIS A 83 0.48 15.96 0.53
C HIS A 83 -0.47 16.98 1.17
N PRO A 84 -0.01 18.20 1.48
CA PRO A 84 -0.80 19.20 2.21
C PRO A 84 -2.01 19.71 1.41
N GLU A 85 -2.01 19.54 0.09
CA GLU A 85 -3.10 19.91 -0.81
C GLU A 85 -4.15 18.81 -1.02
N THR A 86 -4.03 17.67 -0.32
CA THR A 86 -4.97 16.55 -0.49
C THR A 86 -6.39 17.01 -0.16
N HIS A 87 -7.29 16.87 -1.12
CA HIS A 87 -8.69 17.26 -0.97
C HIS A 87 -9.58 16.30 -1.77
N GLY A 88 -10.74 15.99 -1.21
CA GLY A 88 -11.76 15.20 -1.87
C GLY A 88 -11.93 13.83 -1.24
N VAL A 89 -12.31 12.86 -2.05
CA VAL A 89 -12.69 11.53 -1.61
C VAL A 89 -12.02 10.51 -2.52
N PHE A 90 -11.41 9.48 -1.95
CA PHE A 90 -10.88 8.36 -2.72
C PHE A 90 -11.19 7.02 -2.06
N ASN A 91 -11.25 6.00 -2.89
CA ASN A 91 -11.61 4.64 -2.54
C ASN A 91 -10.37 3.78 -2.47
N PHE A 92 -10.35 2.86 -1.51
CA PHE A 92 -9.31 1.86 -1.40
C PHE A 92 -9.90 0.54 -0.91
N TYR A 93 -9.38 -0.57 -1.42
CA TYR A 93 -9.95 -1.89 -1.23
C TYR A 93 -8.88 -2.98 -1.17
N GLY A 94 -9.19 -4.09 -0.52
CA GLY A 94 -8.26 -5.18 -0.29
C GLY A 94 -8.99 -6.47 0.07
N LYS A 95 -8.22 -7.54 0.29
CA LYS A 95 -8.73 -8.81 0.78
C LYS A 95 -7.97 -9.19 2.03
N ASP A 96 -8.68 -9.75 3.00
CA ASP A 96 -8.04 -10.36 4.17
C ASP A 96 -7.46 -11.74 3.83
N ALA A 97 -6.79 -12.38 4.81
CA ALA A 97 -6.23 -13.72 4.66
C ALA A 97 -7.29 -14.81 4.41
N ALA A 98 -8.56 -14.57 4.78
CA ALA A 98 -9.68 -15.45 4.50
C ALA A 98 -10.30 -15.22 3.11
N GLY A 99 -9.80 -14.23 2.36
CA GLY A 99 -10.30 -13.84 1.04
C GLY A 99 -11.55 -12.95 1.07
N LYS A 100 -11.99 -12.50 2.26
CA LYS A 100 -13.09 -11.55 2.40
C LYS A 100 -12.64 -10.20 1.84
N GLN A 101 -13.49 -9.58 1.02
CA GLN A 101 -13.24 -8.24 0.51
C GLN A 101 -13.54 -7.18 1.56
N HIS A 102 -12.64 -6.20 1.64
CA HIS A 102 -12.78 -4.99 2.43
C HIS A 102 -12.65 -3.79 1.50
N GLY A 103 -13.53 -2.82 1.64
CA GLY A 103 -13.56 -1.61 0.83
C GLY A 103 -13.88 -0.40 1.69
N TYR A 104 -13.22 0.71 1.42
CA TYR A 104 -13.30 1.91 2.22
C TYR A 104 -13.24 3.16 1.35
N GLU A 105 -13.85 4.22 1.86
CA GLU A 105 -13.80 5.56 1.29
C GLU A 105 -13.16 6.48 2.35
N ALA A 106 -12.03 7.12 2.00
CA ALA A 106 -11.42 8.16 2.82
C ALA A 106 -11.73 9.54 2.26
N LYS A 107 -12.09 10.47 3.15
CA LYS A 107 -12.36 11.86 2.82
C LYS A 107 -11.28 12.77 3.40
N PHE A 108 -10.74 13.64 2.56
CA PHE A 108 -9.75 14.65 2.92
C PHE A 108 -10.29 16.05 2.62
N MET A 109 -9.88 17.01 3.45
CA MET A 109 -10.15 18.43 3.25
C MET A 109 -8.94 19.22 3.72
N ASP A 110 -8.37 20.02 2.82
CA ASP A 110 -7.24 20.90 3.08
C ASP A 110 -6.03 20.17 3.72
N GLY A 111 -5.73 18.98 3.21
CA GLY A 111 -4.62 18.12 3.65
C GLY A 111 -4.98 17.19 4.82
N GLU A 112 -6.06 17.46 5.54
CA GLU A 112 -6.45 16.71 6.73
C GLU A 112 -7.41 15.56 6.43
N LEU A 113 -7.25 14.44 7.12
CA LEU A 113 -8.19 13.32 7.07
C LEU A 113 -9.45 13.68 7.87
N ILE A 114 -10.60 13.74 7.18
CA ILE A 114 -11.91 14.03 7.79
C ILE A 114 -12.59 12.76 8.29
N GLY A 115 -12.34 11.63 7.65
CA GLY A 115 -12.84 10.34 8.11
C GLY A 115 -12.79 9.25 7.06
N ILE A 116 -13.04 8.02 7.52
CA ILE A 116 -13.09 6.80 6.72
C ILE A 116 -14.42 6.11 6.97
N LYS A 117 -15.08 5.64 5.92
CA LYS A 117 -16.30 4.82 6.02
C LYS A 117 -16.16 3.53 5.23
N VAL A 118 -16.91 2.51 5.63
CA VAL A 118 -17.00 1.24 4.89
C VAL A 118 -17.74 1.48 3.56
N GLN A 119 -17.18 0.94 2.48
CA GLN A 119 -17.82 0.87 1.17
C GLN A 119 -18.46 -0.52 1.02
N LEU A 120 -19.79 -0.56 0.93
CA LEU A 120 -20.56 -1.81 0.92
C LEU A 120 -20.46 -2.59 -0.40
N ASP A 121 -20.17 -1.90 -1.50
CA ASP A 121 -19.95 -2.48 -2.83
C ASP A 121 -18.62 -1.96 -3.39
N PRO A 122 -17.46 -2.52 -2.97
CA PRO A 122 -16.19 -2.14 -3.58
C PRO A 122 -16.22 -2.49 -5.08
N PRO A 123 -15.67 -1.63 -5.96
CA PRO A 123 -15.54 -1.97 -7.37
C PRO A 123 -14.80 -3.30 -7.48
N LYS A 124 -15.39 -4.24 -8.26
CA LYS A 124 -14.71 -5.51 -8.52
C LYS A 124 -13.36 -5.18 -9.17
N PRO A 125 -12.24 -5.75 -8.69
CA PRO A 125 -10.97 -5.58 -9.38
C PRO A 125 -11.20 -6.00 -10.82
N ASP A 126 -10.76 -5.16 -11.78
CA ASP A 126 -10.88 -5.45 -13.21
C ASP A 126 -10.35 -6.86 -13.45
N VAL A 127 -11.27 -7.81 -13.64
CA VAL A 127 -10.92 -9.10 -14.19
C VAL A 127 -10.50 -8.74 -15.60
N PRO A 128 -9.24 -8.95 -16.01
CA PRO A 128 -8.90 -8.77 -17.41
C PRO A 128 -9.89 -9.63 -18.18
N ASP A 129 -10.59 -9.02 -19.14
CA ASP A 129 -11.43 -9.75 -20.08
C ASP A 129 -10.56 -10.86 -20.70
N THR A 130 -10.62 -12.06 -20.13
CA THR A 130 -10.40 -13.29 -20.87
C THR A 130 -11.59 -13.44 -21.79
N GLU A 131 -11.67 -12.56 -22.78
CA GLU A 131 -12.41 -12.83 -23.99
C GLU A 131 -11.55 -13.77 -24.86
N LEU A 132 -12.23 -14.80 -25.36
CA LEU A 132 -11.91 -15.67 -26.50
C LEU A 132 -11.08 -16.92 -26.21
N GLY A 133 -11.82 -18.00 -25.95
CA GLY A 133 -11.43 -19.41 -26.12
C GLY A 133 -12.65 -20.31 -26.02
#